data_AF-A0A357BLU9-F1
#
_entry.id   AF-A0A357BLU9-F1
#
_cell.length_a   1.000
_cell.length_b   1.000
_cell.length_c   1.000
_cell.angle_alpha   90.00
_cell.angle_beta   90.00
_cell.angle_gamma   90.00
#
_symmetry.space_group_name_H-M   'P 1'
#
loop_
_entity.id
_entity.type
_entity.pdbx_description
1 polymer ?
#
loop_
_entity_poly.entity_id
_entity_poly.type
_entity_poly.pdbx_seq_one_letter_code
_entity_poly.pdbx_strand_id
1 'polypeptide(L)' 'MLVALDTRKRIPLGRLLKGISTNLFNAEIIEGKIVLEPMKAIPEREAWLYENPEALNSMKQGIKDAAEGRVIDFDPDKD' A
#
# COMPACT_ATOMS: atom_id res chain seq x y z
N MET A 1 -27.20 2.06 3.57
CA MET A 1 -27.17 2.21 5.05
C MET A 1 -26.95 3.67 5.36
N LEU A 2 -27.79 4.27 6.21
CA LEU A 2 -27.57 5.64 6.69
C LEU A 2 -26.77 5.59 7.99
N VAL A 3 -25.83 6.52 8.15
CA VAL A 3 -24.98 6.65 9.32
C VAL A 3 -25.02 8.11 9.79
N ALA A 4 -25.09 8.32 11.10
CA ALA A 4 -25.11 9.64 11.72
C ALA A 4 -23.74 9.98 12.30
N LEU A 5 -23.46 11.27 12.40
CA LEU A 5 -22.30 11.77 13.13
C LEU A 5 -22.48 11.53 14.63
N ASP A 6 -21.38 11.18 15.30
CA ASP A 6 -21.35 11.20 16.76
C ASP A 6 -21.07 12.61 17.32
N THR A 7 -21.00 12.73 18.64
CA THR A 7 -20.74 14.00 19.35
C THR A 7 -19.39 14.63 19.01
N ARG A 8 -18.46 13.88 18.43
CA ARG A 8 -17.14 14.34 17.98
C ARG A 8 -17.07 14.50 16.46
N LYS A 9 -18.22 14.50 15.77
CA LYS A 9 -18.32 14.58 14.30
C LYS A 9 -17.62 13.44 13.56
N ARG A 10 -17.56 12.24 14.15
CA ARG A 10 -17.04 11.04 13.50
C ARG A 10 -18.17 10.25 12.86
N ILE A 11 -17.91 9.61 11.71
CA ILE A 11 -18.83 8.68 11.06
C ILE A 11 -18.35 7.24 11.35
N PRO A 12 -19.15 6.41 12.03
CA PRO A 12 -18.78 5.01 12.28
C PRO A 12 -18.90 4.18 11.01
N LEU A 13 -17.76 3.75 10.45
CA LEU A 13 -17.70 2.98 9.20
C LEU A 13 -17.56 1.47 9.39
N GLY A 14 -17.56 0.95 10.62
CA GLY A 14 -17.20 -0.45 10.92
C GLY A 14 -17.99 -1.50 10.14
N ARG A 15 -19.27 -1.24 9.80
CA ARG A 15 -20.06 -2.14 8.95
C ARG A 15 -19.75 -2.03 7.46
N LEU A 16 -19.29 -0.87 7.00
CA LEU A 16 -18.89 -0.61 5.60
C LEU A 16 -17.50 -1.18 5.30
N LEU A 17 -16.61 -1.17 6.28
CA LEU A 17 -15.21 -1.61 6.11
C LEU A 17 -15.02 -3.12 6.27
N LYS A 18 -16.09 -3.92 6.18
CA LYS A 18 -15.95 -5.39 6.25
C LYS A 18 -15.06 -5.89 5.10
N GLY A 19 -13.96 -6.55 5.45
CA GLY A 19 -12.97 -7.04 4.48
C GLY A 19 -11.79 -6.08 4.22
N ILE A 20 -11.84 -4.86 4.75
CA ILE A 20 -10.71 -3.91 4.71
C ILE A 20 -9.94 -4.07 6.02
N SER A 21 -8.65 -4.44 5.93
CA SER A 21 -7.81 -4.71 7.11
C SER A 21 -7.03 -3.50 7.60
N THR A 22 -7.08 -2.36 6.90
CA THR A 22 -6.36 -1.14 7.29
C THR A 22 -7.24 -0.17 8.07
N ASN A 23 -6.59 0.60 8.95
CA ASN A 23 -7.17 1.71 9.69
C ASN A 23 -6.75 3.09 9.15
N LEU A 24 -5.90 3.13 8.12
CA LEU A 24 -5.45 4.37 7.48
C LEU A 24 -6.19 4.57 6.17
N PHE A 25 -6.66 5.80 5.96
CA PHE A 25 -7.36 6.18 4.75
C PHE A 25 -6.88 7.55 4.28
N ASN A 26 -6.62 7.68 2.99
CA ASN A 26 -6.59 8.99 2.36
C ASN A 26 -8.04 9.46 2.18
N ALA A 27 -8.33 10.71 2.52
CA ALA A 27 -9.69 11.24 2.55
C ALA A 27 -9.76 12.55 1.76
N GLU A 28 -10.67 12.59 0.80
CA GLU A 28 -10.87 13.75 -0.06
C GLU A 28 -12.36 13.99 -0.35
N ILE A 29 -12.69 15.22 -0.74
CA ILE A 29 -14.04 15.57 -1.19
C ILE A 29 -14.00 15.76 -2.71
N ILE A 30 -14.72 14.90 -3.43
CA ILE A 30 -14.88 14.96 -4.87
C ILE A 30 -16.36 15.08 -5.18
N GLU A 31 -16.76 16.16 -5.85
CA GLU A 31 -18.15 16.39 -6.28
C GLU A 31 -19.18 16.25 -5.12
N GLY A 32 -18.82 16.76 -3.94
CA GLY A 32 -19.67 16.68 -2.75
C GLY A 32 -19.74 15.29 -2.09
N LYS A 33 -18.97 14.32 -2.57
CA LYS A 33 -18.82 12.99 -1.97
C LYS A 33 -17.53 12.94 -1.18
N ILE A 34 -17.57 12.29 -0.01
CA ILE A 34 -16.36 11.92 0.73
C ILE A 34 -15.85 10.61 0.14
N VAL A 35 -14.66 10.64 -0.44
CA VAL A 35 -13.96 9.46 -0.96
C VAL A 35 -12.90 9.06 0.07
N LEU A 36 -12.87 7.77 0.40
CA LEU A 36 -11.93 7.18 1.34
C LEU A 36 -11.15 6.08 0.62
N GLU A 37 -9.85 6.28 0.45
CA GLU A 37 -8.96 5.32 -0.15
C GLU A 37 -8.16 4.59 0.94
N PRO A 38 -8.27 3.26 1.08
CA PRO A 38 -7.52 2.51 2.09
C PRO A 38 -6.00 2.56 1.84
N MET A 39 -5.23 2.93 2.86
CA MET A 39 -3.78 3.09 2.78
C MET A 39 -3.05 2.08 3.68
N LYS A 40 -1.79 1.76 3.38
CA LYS A 40 -0.88 1.08 4.32
C LYS A 40 0.31 1.97 4.59
N ALA A 41 0.77 1.98 5.84
CA ALA A 41 2.02 2.65 6.19
C ALA A 41 3.21 1.79 5.76
N ILE A 42 4.24 2.45 5.23
CA ILE A 42 5.53 1.85 4.90
C ILE A 42 6.55 2.44 5.87
N PRO A 43 7.38 1.64 6.55
CA PRO A 43 8.46 2.15 7.39
C PRO A 43 9.43 3.01 6.59
N GLU A 44 9.98 4.07 7.20
CA GLU A 44 10.93 4.99 6.55
C GLU A 44 12.08 4.27 5.82
N ARG A 45 12.66 3.25 6.48
CA ARG A 45 13.76 2.43 5.92
C ARG A 45 13.40 1.68 4.63
N GLU A 46 12.12 1.53 4.31
CA GLU A 46 11.59 0.86 3.12
C GLU A 46 10.95 1.87 2.14
N ALA A 47 10.70 3.11 2.57
CA ALA A 47 10.04 4.14 1.77
C ALA A 47 10.83 4.47 0.50
N TRP A 48 12.17 4.51 0.60
CA TRP A 48 13.08 4.80 -0.52
C TRP A 48 12.82 3.90 -1.75
N LEU A 49 12.40 2.65 -1.55
CA LEU A 49 12.13 1.72 -2.63
C LEU A 49 10.90 2.18 -3.45
N TYR A 50 9.89 2.72 -2.79
CA TYR A 50 8.69 3.22 -3.45
C TYR A 50 8.88 4.63 -4.04
N GLU A 51 9.84 5.39 -3.52
CA GLU A 51 10.24 6.69 -4.04
C GLU A 51 11.19 6.61 -5.25
N ASN A 52 11.81 5.43 -5.47
CA ASN A 52 12.69 5.17 -6.60
C ASN A 52 12.04 4.18 -7.60
N PRO A 53 11.42 4.66 -8.70
CA PRO A 53 10.75 3.82 -9.68
C PRO A 53 11.68 2.79 -10.35
N GLU A 54 12.96 3.13 -10.54
CA GLU A 54 13.94 2.24 -11.16
C GLU A 54 14.23 1.05 -10.24
N ALA A 55 14.53 1.31 -8.96
CA ALA A 55 14.76 0.27 -7.96
C ALA A 55 13.52 -0.62 -7.77
N LEU A 56 12.32 -0.01 -7.72
CA LEU A 56 11.08 -0.75 -7.60
C LEU A 56 10.84 -1.70 -8.80
N ASN A 57 11.10 -1.22 -10.01
CA ASN A 57 10.96 -2.02 -11.22
C ASN A 57 12.01 -3.14 -11.28
N SER A 58 13.25 -2.85 -10.91
CA SER A 58 14.32 -3.84 -10.82
C SER A 58 13.96 -4.95 -9.81
N MET A 59 13.48 -4.59 -8.61
CA MET A 59 13.02 -5.56 -7.62
C MET A 59 11.86 -6.42 -8.15
N LYS A 60 10.84 -5.80 -8.77
CA LYS A 60 9.70 -6.54 -9.35
C LYS A 60 10.16 -7.52 -10.44
N GLN A 61 11.10 -7.10 -11.28
CA GLN A 61 11.69 -7.95 -12.31
C GLN A 61 12.47 -9.11 -11.69
N GLY A 62 13.32 -8.84 -10.69
CA GLY A 62 14.06 -9.89 -9.97
C GLY A 62 13.15 -10.92 -9.29
N ILE A 63 12.04 -10.48 -8.67
CA ILE A 63 11.03 -11.38 -8.10
C ILE A 63 10.42 -12.28 -9.19
N LYS A 64 10.11 -11.71 -10.35
CA LYS A 64 9.57 -12.47 -11.50
C LYS A 64 10.60 -13.47 -12.04
N ASP A 65 11.84 -13.04 -12.21
CA ASP A 65 12.93 -13.88 -12.70
C ASP A 65 13.21 -15.04 -11.74
N ALA A 66 13.21 -14.80 -10.44
CA ALA A 66 13.33 -15.85 -9.42
C ALA A 66 12.18 -16.87 -9.48
N ALA A 67 10.94 -16.40 -9.63
CA ALA A 67 9.77 -17.28 -9.77
C ALA A 67 9.83 -18.14 -11.06
N GLU A 68 10.44 -17.62 -12.12
CA GLU A 68 10.61 -18.30 -13.41
C GLU A 68 11.93 -19.07 -13.53
N GLY A 69 12.75 -19.13 -12.47
CA GLY A 69 14.02 -19.85 -12.43
C GLY A 69 15.16 -19.18 -13.21
N ARG A 70 15.00 -17.93 -13.65
CA ARG A 70 16.05 -17.12 -14.29
C ARG A 70 16.98 -16.51 -13.23
N VAL A 71 17.67 -17.36 -12.50
CA VAL A 71 18.66 -16.96 -11.50
C VAL A 71 20.04 -17.39 -11.91
N ILE A 72 21.05 -16.62 -11.50
CA ILE A 72 22.45 -17.00 -11.61
C ILE A 72 22.99 -17.26 -10.20
N ASP A 73 23.88 -18.22 -10.05
CA ASP A 73 24.60 -18.40 -8.79
C ASP A 73 25.49 -17.18 -8.58
N PHE A 74 25.21 -16.46 -7.49
CA PHE A 74 26.04 -15.36 -7.04
C PHE A 74 27.17 -15.91 -6.16
N ASP A 75 28.39 -15.82 -6.67
CA ASP A 75 29.61 -16.20 -5.95
C ASP A 75 30.45 -14.92 -5.74
N PRO A 76 30.46 -14.36 -4.51
CA PRO A 76 31.12 -13.08 -4.23
C PRO A 76 32.66 -13.17 -4.28
N ASP A 77 33.23 -14.38 -4.32
CA ASP A 77 34.67 -14.61 -4.35
C ASP A 77 35.20 -14.87 -5.78
N LYS A 78 34.32 -14.85 -6.79
CA LYS A 78 34.65 -15.22 -8.18
C LYS A 78 35.09 -14.06 -9.09
N ASP A 79 35.14 -12.84 -8.58
CA ASP A 79 35.68 -11.65 -9.27
C ASP A 79 36.68 -10.89 -8.38
#